data_AF-A0A9X1LFM6-F1
#
_entry.id   AF-A0A9X1LFM6-F1
#
_cell.length_a   1.000
_cell.length_b   1.000
_cell.length_c   1.000
_cell.angle_alpha   90.00
_cell.angle_beta   90.00
_cell.angle_gamma   90.00
#
_symmetry.space_group_name_H-M   'P 1'
#
loop_
_entity.id
_entity.type
_entity.pdbx_description
1 polymer ?
#
loop_
_entity_poly.entity_id
_entity_poly.type
_entity_poly.pdbx_seq_one_letter_code
_entity_poly.pdbx_strand_id
1 'polypeptide(L)'
;MSAMNGLLEDGLGLMVLGMGFVFLFLVVLIFATGYMSRLLNHFFPDVPVGPKKSPTAPAVSDSLAVTPQMAAVITAAVHQHRNKNS
;
A
#
# COMPACT_ATOMS: atom_id res chain seq x y z
N MET A 1 6.89 -51.50 12.60
CA MET A 1 5.96 -50.63 11.83
C MET A 1 5.28 -49.59 12.74
N SER A 2 4.81 -49.96 13.93
CA SER A 2 4.17 -49.03 14.89
C SER A 2 5.08 -47.92 15.45
N ALA A 3 6.35 -48.21 15.75
CA ALA A 3 7.29 -47.20 16.27
C ALA A 3 7.69 -46.11 15.25
N MET A 4 7.68 -46.42 13.95
CA MET A 4 7.98 -45.46 12.88
C MET A 4 6.84 -44.42 12.73
N ASN A 5 5.60 -44.85 12.96
CA ASN A 5 4.43 -43.97 12.84
C ASN A 5 4.43 -42.88 13.92
N GLY A 6 4.84 -43.20 15.15
CA GLY A 6 4.91 -42.22 16.24
C GLY A 6 5.94 -41.10 16.00
N LEU A 7 7.10 -41.41 15.44
CA LEU A 7 8.12 -40.40 15.09
C LEU A 7 7.66 -39.46 13.96
N LEU A 8 6.93 -40.00 12.98
CA LEU A 8 6.33 -39.17 11.92
C LEU A 8 5.22 -38.27 12.48
N GLU A 9 4.40 -38.79 13.39
CA GLU A 9 3.32 -38.05 14.03
C GLU A 9 3.87 -36.93 14.93
N ASP A 10 4.92 -37.20 15.70
CA ASP A 10 5.65 -36.19 16.48
C ASP A 10 6.31 -35.14 15.57
N GLY A 11 6.95 -35.57 14.48
CA GLY A 11 7.56 -34.67 13.50
C GLY A 11 6.52 -33.76 12.81
N LEU A 12 5.35 -34.30 12.49
CA LEU A 12 4.23 -33.54 11.93
C LEU A 12 3.69 -32.52 12.95
N GLY A 13 3.54 -32.92 14.21
CA GLY A 13 3.15 -32.03 15.31
C GLY A 13 4.13 -30.87 15.51
N LEU A 14 5.44 -31.16 15.49
CA LEU A 14 6.49 -30.14 15.57
C LEU A 14 6.48 -29.21 14.35
N MET A 15 6.21 -29.72 13.15
CA MET A 15 6.13 -28.89 11.95
C MET A 15 4.94 -27.93 12.00
N VAL A 16 3.76 -28.42 12.42
CA VAL A 16 2.56 -27.58 12.60
C VAL A 16 2.79 -26.53 13.68
N LEU A 17 3.41 -26.92 14.80
CA LEU A 17 3.75 -25.99 15.88
C LEU A 17 4.72 -24.90 15.43
N GLY A 18 5.80 -25.29 14.74
CA GLY A 18 6.80 -24.36 14.21
C GLY A 18 6.21 -23.41 13.17
N MET A 19 5.46 -23.95 12.20
CA MET A 19 4.81 -23.15 11.16
C MET A 19 3.74 -22.21 11.74
N GLY A 20 2.98 -22.66 12.74
CA GLY A 20 1.99 -21.85 13.45
C GLY A 20 2.63 -20.71 14.25
N PHE A 21 3.75 -20.97 14.94
CA PHE A 21 4.49 -19.93 15.67
C PHE A 21 5.05 -18.87 14.73
N VAL A 22 5.65 -19.29 13.60
CA VAL A 22 6.16 -18.35 12.58
C VAL A 22 5.01 -17.52 12.00
N PHE A 23 3.86 -18.14 11.71
CA PHE A 23 2.68 -17.41 11.24
C PHE A 23 2.23 -16.36 12.25
N LEU A 24 2.10 -16.72 13.53
CA LEU A 24 1.74 -15.79 14.59
C LEU A 24 2.75 -14.64 14.71
N PHE A 25 4.04 -14.96 14.65
CA PHE A 25 5.11 -13.96 14.69
C PHE A 25 5.03 -12.98 13.52
N LEU A 26 4.81 -13.47 12.29
CA LEU A 26 4.62 -12.62 11.12
C LEU A 26 3.38 -11.74 11.22
N VAL A 27 2.26 -12.28 11.72
CA VAL A 27 1.03 -11.50 11.96
C VAL A 27 1.34 -10.34 12.92
N VAL A 28 2.04 -10.60 14.03
CA VAL A 28 2.48 -9.56 14.97
C VAL A 28 3.38 -8.54 14.29
N LEU A 29 4.35 -8.98 13.46
CA LEU A 29 5.21 -8.05 12.72
C LEU A 29 4.43 -7.19 11.72
N ILE A 30 3.45 -7.75 11.00
CA ILE A 30 2.60 -7.00 10.09
C ILE A 30 1.85 -5.90 10.84
N PHE A 31 1.29 -6.21 12.01
CA PHE A 31 0.64 -5.20 12.86
C PHE A 31 1.63 -4.17 13.39
N ALA A 32 2.83 -4.57 13.79
CA ALA A 32 3.86 -3.64 14.26
C ALA A 32 4.32 -2.69 13.15
N THR A 33 4.59 -3.19 11.95
CA THR A 33 4.96 -2.38 10.78
C THR A 33 3.80 -1.50 10.33
N GLY A 34 2.56 -1.99 10.37
CA GLY A 34 1.37 -1.21 10.08
C GLY A 34 1.14 -0.08 11.10
N TYR A 35 1.35 -0.37 12.38
CA TYR A 35 1.31 0.63 13.44
C TYR A 35 2.38 1.69 13.22
N MET A 36 3.61 1.27 12.91
CA MET A 36 4.70 2.19 12.57
C MET A 36 4.36 3.06 11.36
N SER A 37 3.71 2.51 10.33
CA SER A 37 3.24 3.28 9.15
C SER A 37 2.18 4.31 9.51
N ARG A 38 1.23 3.97 10.40
CA ARG A 38 0.23 4.93 10.88
C ARG A 38 0.84 5.99 11.78
N LEU A 39 1.76 5.60 12.66
CA LEU A 39 2.45 6.50 13.56
C LEU A 39 3.32 7.48 12.76
N LEU A 40 4.06 7.00 11.76
CA LEU A 40 4.82 7.85 10.86
C LEU A 40 3.91 8.83 10.10
N ASN A 41 2.80 8.38 9.49
CA ASN A 41 1.88 9.29 8.80
C ASN A 41 1.18 10.29 9.74
N HIS A 42 1.04 9.96 11.03
CA HIS A 42 0.38 10.84 12.01
C HIS A 42 1.35 11.86 12.63
N PHE A 43 2.56 11.45 12.98
CA PHE A 43 3.58 12.33 13.59
C PHE A 43 4.40 13.09 12.55
N PHE A 44 4.60 12.50 11.38
CA PHE A 44 5.12 13.14 10.18
C PHE A 44 4.04 13.03 9.09
N PRO A 45 2.96 13.82 9.16
CA PRO A 45 2.07 13.96 8.02
C PRO A 45 2.97 14.31 6.84
N ASP A 46 3.00 13.43 5.83
CA ASP A 46 3.66 13.67 4.56
C ASP A 46 3.10 15.02 4.10
N VAL A 47 3.87 16.11 4.31
CA VAL A 47 3.66 17.39 3.64
C VAL A 47 3.47 16.98 2.19
N PRO A 48 2.37 17.36 1.51
CA PRO A 48 2.04 16.80 0.20
C PRO A 48 3.19 17.00 -0.79
N VAL A 49 4.13 16.08 -0.80
CA VAL A 49 5.05 15.89 -1.90
C VAL A 49 4.13 15.34 -2.96
N GLY A 50 3.86 16.18 -3.96
CA GLY A 50 3.04 15.84 -5.10
C GLY A 50 3.33 14.42 -5.59
N PRO A 51 2.33 13.79 -6.22
CA PRO A 51 2.20 12.34 -6.35
C PRO A 51 3.55 11.64 -6.48
N LYS A 52 3.99 10.94 -5.43
CA LYS A 52 5.12 10.02 -5.48
C LYS A 52 4.82 9.05 -6.61
N LYS A 53 5.47 9.30 -7.75
CA LYS A 53 5.47 8.43 -8.92
C LYS A 53 6.07 7.10 -8.48
N SER A 54 5.22 6.17 -8.06
CA SER A 54 5.55 4.76 -8.14
C SER A 54 6.01 4.50 -9.57
N PRO A 55 7.11 3.77 -9.83
CA PRO A 55 7.39 3.29 -11.17
C PRO A 55 6.36 2.19 -11.49
N THR A 56 5.11 2.59 -11.68
CA THR A 56 4.10 1.79 -12.35
C THR A 56 4.60 1.62 -13.78
N ALA A 57 4.71 0.36 -14.18
CA ALA A 57 4.94 -0.04 -15.56
C ALA A 57 4.10 0.82 -16.53
N PRO A 58 4.60 1.13 -17.74
CA PRO A 58 3.95 2.08 -18.63
C PRO A 58 2.55 1.56 -19.01
N ALA A 59 1.52 2.03 -18.29
CA ALA A 59 0.15 1.97 -18.76
C ALA A 59 0.03 3.04 -19.83
N VAL A 60 -0.07 2.56 -21.06
CA VAL A 60 -0.39 3.33 -22.25
C VAL A 60 -1.48 4.36 -21.96
N SER A 61 -1.15 5.60 -22.29
CA SER A 61 -1.96 6.80 -22.15
C SER A 61 -3.32 6.64 -22.80
N ASP A 62 -4.39 6.79 -22.01
CA ASP A 62 -5.67 7.26 -22.54
C ASP A 62 -5.70 8.78 -22.36
N SER A 63 -4.99 9.47 -23.26
CA SER A 63 -4.80 10.93 -23.24
C SER A 63 -6.06 11.71 -23.69
N LEU A 64 -7.25 11.10 -23.63
CA LEU A 64 -8.53 11.70 -24.01
C LEU A 64 -9.53 11.81 -22.86
N ALA A 65 -9.25 11.25 -21.68
CA ALA A 65 -10.11 11.43 -20.52
C ALA A 65 -9.86 12.83 -19.93
N VAL A 66 -10.81 13.76 -20.15
CA VAL A 66 -10.83 15.05 -19.44
C VAL A 66 -10.90 14.76 -17.95
N THR A 67 -9.77 14.83 -17.27
CA THR A 67 -9.73 14.62 -15.83
C THR A 67 -10.42 15.79 -15.14
N PRO A 68 -11.09 15.57 -13.99
CA PRO A 68 -11.72 16.67 -13.23
C PRO A 68 -10.71 17.76 -12.85
N GLN A 69 -9.43 17.40 -12.70
CA GLN A 69 -8.33 18.34 -12.48
C GLN A 69 -8.07 19.22 -13.71
N MET A 70 -8.05 18.66 -14.93
CA MET A 70 -7.89 19.46 -16.15
C MET A 70 -9.07 20.41 -16.37
N ALA A 71 -10.30 19.97 -16.13
CA ALA A 71 -11.48 20.83 -16.20
C ALA A 71 -11.41 22.01 -15.22
N ALA A 72 -10.94 21.77 -13.98
CA ALA A 72 -10.75 22.81 -12.98
C ALA A 72 -9.67 23.84 -13.40
N VAL A 73 -8.56 23.37 -13.95
CA VAL A 73 -7.47 24.24 -14.43
C VAL A 73 -7.92 25.09 -15.62
N ILE A 74 -8.63 24.50 -16.59
CA ILE A 74 -9.16 25.25 -17.75
C ILE A 74 -10.17 26.31 -17.28
N THR A 75 -11.06 25.97 -16.35
CA THR A 75 -12.04 26.91 -15.81
C THR A 75 -11.37 28.08 -15.08
N ALA A 76 -10.37 27.79 -14.25
CA ALA A 76 -9.59 28.82 -13.55
C ALA A 76 -8.84 29.74 -14.54
N ALA A 77 -8.22 29.16 -15.57
CA ALA A 77 -7.51 29.91 -16.60
C ALA A 77 -8.46 30.84 -17.40
N VAL A 78 -9.64 30.37 -17.77
CA VAL A 78 -10.66 31.18 -18.47
C VAL A 78 -11.17 32.31 -17.57
N HIS A 79 -11.44 32.03 -16.30
CA HIS A 79 -11.85 33.07 -15.34
C HIS A 79 -10.77 34.14 -15.15
N GLN A 80 -9.51 33.73 -15.05
CA GLN A 80 -8.38 34.65 -14.91
C GLN A 80 -8.17 35.51 -16.14
N HIS A 81 -8.33 34.93 -17.34
CA HIS A 81 -8.27 35.72 -18.58
C HIS A 81 -9.39 36.75 -18.60
N ARG A 82 -10.65 36.35 -18.35
CA ARG A 82 -11.78 37.29 -18.41
C ARG A 82 -11.64 38.47 -17.43
N ASN A 83 -11.09 38.22 -16.24
CA ASN A 83 -10.84 39.26 -15.24
C ASN A 83 -9.62 40.15 -15.54
N LYS A 84 -8.70 39.70 -16.40
CA LYS A 84 -7.54 40.47 -16.86
C LYS A 84 -7.91 41.40 -18.04
N ASN A 85 -9.05 41.13 -18.69
CA ASN A 85 -9.52 41.79 -19.90
C ASN A 85 -10.67 42.79 -19.63
N SER A 86 -10.97 43.10 -18.36
CA SER A 86 -11.86 44.18 -17.92
C SER A 86 -11.08 45.13 -17.03
#